data_AF-A0A662HJE0-F1
#
_entry.id   AF-A0A662HJE0-F1
#
_cell.length_a   1.000
_cell.length_b   1.000
_cell.length_c   1.000
_cell.angle_alpha   90.00
_cell.angle_beta   90.00
_cell.angle_gamma   90.00
#
_symmetry.space_group_name_H-M   'P 1'
#
loop_
_entity.id
_entity.type
_entity.pdbx_description
1 polymer ?
#
loop_
_entity_poly.entity_id
_entity_poly.type
_entity_poly.pdbx_seq_one_letter_code
_entity_poly.pdbx_strand_id
1 'polypeptide(L)'
;MALRASDVSIIALCAALWSVLNATLAPIFWRLTHMPFLCDLLAIVSLMLGVWWVRRLGTATLIGIIATILNFALRPGAIHFLGFTAASVVFDLLTRACGYERCFSPRLGPALLLALGMASTWIAGLLIGAFFMGGRVPVLTFSLLHAAGGLIGSATGLVLVKAIEARGVRPAAGA
;
A
#
# COMPACT_ATOMS: atom_id res chain seq x y z
N MET A 1 -10.69 21.04 -2.47
CA MET A 1 -11.84 20.44 -1.76
C MET A 1 -11.34 19.89 -0.43
N ALA A 2 -11.92 20.30 0.69
CA ALA A 2 -11.46 19.91 2.04
C ALA A 2 -11.76 18.43 2.34
N LEU A 3 -10.89 17.76 3.11
CA LEU A 3 -11.12 16.41 3.62
C LEU A 3 -12.25 16.43 4.64
N ARG A 4 -13.12 15.41 4.61
CA ARG A 4 -14.15 15.22 5.65
C ARG A 4 -13.55 14.47 6.83
N ALA A 5 -14.18 14.58 8.00
CA ALA A 5 -13.81 13.81 9.19
C ALA A 5 -13.80 12.29 8.93
N SER A 6 -14.73 11.79 8.10
CA SER A 6 -14.75 10.39 7.65
C SER A 6 -13.51 10.01 6.85
N ASP A 7 -13.02 10.91 6.01
CA ASP A 7 -11.87 10.66 5.13
C ASP A 7 -10.59 10.56 5.97
N VAL A 8 -10.44 11.47 6.95
CA VAL A 8 -9.34 11.45 7.93
C VAL A 8 -9.38 10.18 8.77
N SER A 9 -10.56 9.75 9.20
CA SER A 9 -10.72 8.53 10.00
C SER A 9 -10.28 7.29 9.25
N ILE A 10 -10.62 7.17 7.97
CA ILE A 10 -10.19 6.03 7.13
C ILE A 10 -8.69 6.07 6.87
N ILE A 11 -8.12 7.24 6.58
CA ILE A 11 -6.66 7.40 6.44
C ILE A 11 -5.95 6.94 7.71
N ALA A 12 -6.42 7.36 8.89
CA ALA A 12 -5.84 6.97 10.17
C ALA A 12 -5.98 5.46 10.43
N LEU A 13 -7.16 4.87 10.17
CA LEU A 13 -7.40 3.44 10.33
C LEU A 13 -6.52 2.59 9.41
N CYS A 14 -6.42 2.95 8.13
CA CYS A 14 -5.56 2.25 7.17
C CYS A 14 -4.08 2.39 7.53
N ALA A 15 -3.64 3.58 7.97
CA ALA A 15 -2.27 3.79 8.42
C ALA A 15 -1.95 2.98 9.69
N ALA A 16 -2.87 2.93 10.66
CA ALA A 16 -2.72 2.14 11.88
C ALA A 16 -2.68 0.63 11.56
N LEU A 17 -3.61 0.15 10.72
CA LEU A 17 -3.65 -1.25 10.26
C LEU A 17 -2.32 -1.65 9.63
N TRP A 18 -1.83 -0.86 8.67
CA TRP A 18 -0.54 -1.10 8.06
C TRP A 18 0.57 -1.12 9.12
N SER A 19 0.63 -0.08 9.95
CA SER A 19 1.75 0.13 10.85
C SER A 19 1.88 -0.93 11.91
N VAL A 20 0.79 -1.26 12.60
CA VAL A 20 0.78 -2.23 13.69
C VAL A 20 1.13 -3.61 13.17
N LEU A 21 0.53 -4.03 12.05
CA LEU A 21 0.81 -5.33 11.46
C LEU A 21 2.23 -5.40 10.89
N ASN A 22 2.73 -4.33 10.27
CA ASN A 22 4.08 -4.31 9.71
C ASN A 22 5.16 -4.22 10.80
N ALA A 23 4.91 -3.54 11.92
CA ALA A 23 5.85 -3.47 13.03
C ALA A 23 5.94 -4.80 13.80
N THR A 24 4.85 -5.58 13.84
CA THR A 24 4.77 -6.82 14.62
C THR A 24 5.04 -8.09 13.80
N LEU A 25 4.41 -8.23 12.64
CA LEU A 25 4.43 -9.49 11.87
C LEU A 25 5.52 -9.53 10.79
N ALA A 26 5.74 -8.42 10.08
CA ALA A 26 6.71 -8.43 8.98
C ALA A 26 8.15 -8.74 9.39
N PRO A 27 8.69 -8.32 10.56
CA PRO A 27 10.02 -8.71 10.99
C PRO A 27 10.13 -10.21 11.27
N ILE A 28 9.04 -10.85 11.69
CA ILE A 28 8.99 -12.30 11.90
C ILE A 28 9.03 -12.98 10.53
N PHE A 29 8.14 -12.59 9.62
CA PHE A 29 8.08 -13.16 8.27
C PHE A 29 9.39 -12.99 7.50
N TRP A 30 10.01 -11.81 7.56
CA TRP A 30 11.30 -11.54 6.94
C TRP A 30 12.41 -12.42 7.50
N ARG A 31 12.51 -12.59 8.82
CA ARG A 31 13.54 -13.45 9.43
C ARG A 31 13.40 -14.92 9.03
N LEU A 32 12.16 -15.38 8.80
CA LEU A 32 11.89 -16.77 8.43
C LEU A 32 12.11 -17.04 6.94
N THR A 33 11.73 -16.09 6.08
CA THR A 33 11.65 -16.34 4.62
C THR A 33 12.63 -15.53 3.80
N HIS A 34 13.12 -14.40 4.34
CA HIS A 34 13.85 -13.36 3.60
C HIS A 34 13.08 -12.82 2.38
N MET A 35 11.74 -12.89 2.42
CA MET A 35 10.86 -12.43 1.35
C MET A 35 10.07 -11.18 1.78
N PRO A 36 9.86 -10.21 0.87
CA PRO A 36 9.14 -8.97 1.18
C PRO A 36 7.60 -9.09 1.11
N PHE A 37 7.05 -10.27 0.80
CA PHE A 37 5.64 -10.40 0.45
C PHE A 37 4.66 -9.91 1.52
N LEU A 38 4.94 -10.15 2.81
CA LEU A 38 4.04 -9.71 3.86
C LEU A 38 4.02 -8.19 4.02
N CYS A 39 5.17 -7.50 3.94
CA CYS A 39 5.18 -6.04 4.06
C CYS A 39 4.50 -5.37 2.85
N ASP A 40 4.68 -5.92 1.64
CA ASP A 40 4.00 -5.46 0.43
C ASP A 40 2.47 -5.68 0.50
N LEU A 41 2.05 -6.86 0.96
CA LEU A 41 0.64 -7.19 1.12
C LEU A 41 -0.04 -6.20 2.07
N LEU A 42 0.54 -5.98 3.25
CA LEU A 42 -0.03 -5.07 4.25
C LEU A 42 -0.07 -3.63 3.76
N ALA A 43 0.96 -3.20 3.03
CA ALA A 43 1.01 -1.88 2.42
C ALA A 43 -0.12 -1.70 1.39
N ILE A 44 -0.16 -2.57 0.37
CA ILE A 44 -1.10 -2.43 -0.75
C ILE A 44 -2.54 -2.61 -0.29
N VAL A 45 -2.84 -3.55 0.61
CA VAL A 45 -4.19 -3.68 1.18
C VAL A 45 -4.62 -2.37 1.84
N SER A 46 -3.77 -1.79 2.67
CA SER A 46 -4.11 -0.57 3.41
C SER A 46 -4.27 0.64 2.48
N LEU A 47 -3.38 0.79 1.50
CA LEU A 47 -3.47 1.85 0.49
C LEU A 47 -4.70 1.70 -0.38
N MET A 48 -5.00 0.48 -0.84
CA MET A 48 -6.16 0.21 -1.69
C MET A 48 -7.47 0.48 -0.96
N LEU A 49 -7.62 0.04 0.29
CA LEU A 49 -8.81 0.32 1.09
C LEU A 49 -9.01 1.82 1.31
N GLY A 50 -7.94 2.54 1.64
CA GLY A 50 -7.99 3.99 1.82
C GLY A 50 -8.39 4.72 0.54
N VAL A 51 -7.74 4.40 -0.58
CA VAL A 51 -8.01 5.03 -1.89
C VAL A 51 -9.40 4.67 -2.41
N TRP A 52 -9.84 3.42 -2.23
CA TRP A 52 -11.19 2.96 -2.60
C TRP A 52 -12.28 3.79 -1.91
N TRP A 53 -12.08 4.09 -0.62
CA TRP A 53 -13.04 4.84 0.17
C TRP A 53 -12.98 6.34 -0.09
N VAL A 54 -11.79 6.94 -0.03
CA VAL A 54 -11.65 8.41 -0.02
C VAL A 54 -11.65 8.98 -1.44
N ARG A 55 -11.08 8.26 -2.42
CA ARG A 55 -10.98 8.65 -3.84
C ARG A 55 -10.45 10.08 -4.06
N ARG A 56 -9.40 10.47 -3.34
CA ARG A 56 -8.75 11.79 -3.45
C ARG A 56 -7.24 11.68 -3.49
N LEU A 57 -6.63 12.60 -4.23
CA LEU A 57 -5.17 12.71 -4.28
C LEU A 57 -4.67 13.10 -2.88
N GLY A 58 -3.58 12.49 -2.45
CA GLY A 58 -3.01 12.62 -1.11
C GLY A 58 -3.42 11.49 -0.17
N THR A 59 -4.42 10.67 -0.50
CA THR A 59 -4.92 9.64 0.42
C THR A 59 -3.87 8.57 0.69
N ALA A 60 -3.36 7.93 -0.37
CA ALA A 60 -2.36 6.88 -0.21
C ALA A 60 -1.04 7.47 0.33
N THR A 61 -0.67 8.67 -0.12
CA THR A 61 0.50 9.39 0.40
C THR A 61 0.42 9.63 1.90
N LEU A 62 -0.71 10.15 2.42
CA LEU A 62 -0.88 10.39 3.86
C LEU A 62 -0.86 9.09 4.66
N ILE A 63 -1.49 8.02 4.15
CA ILE A 63 -1.43 6.69 4.76
C ILE A 63 0.04 6.25 4.90
N GLY A 64 0.84 6.37 3.83
CA GLY A 64 2.25 6.01 3.84
C GLY A 64 3.10 6.87 4.77
N ILE A 65 2.89 8.18 4.80
CA ILE A 65 3.61 9.10 5.71
C ILE A 65 3.32 8.73 7.16
N ILE A 66 2.04 8.61 7.54
CA ILE A 66 1.66 8.24 8.90
C ILE A 66 2.22 6.86 9.24
N ALA A 67 2.15 5.90 8.31
CA ALA A 67 2.66 4.56 8.55
C ALA A 67 4.17 4.52 8.77
N THR A 68 4.90 5.37 8.06
CA THR A 68 6.35 5.56 8.22
C THR A 68 6.68 6.12 9.60
N ILE A 69 5.98 7.19 10.01
CA ILE A 69 6.17 7.83 11.33
C ILE A 69 5.90 6.81 12.44
N LEU A 70 4.79 6.08 12.36
CA LEU A 70 4.46 5.07 13.36
C LEU A 70 5.47 3.92 13.40
N ASN A 71 5.97 3.45 12.25
CA ASN A 71 7.00 2.42 12.23
C ASN A 71 8.33 2.90 12.79
N PHE A 72 8.71 4.16 12.58
CA PHE A 72 9.89 4.73 13.24
C PHE A 72 9.70 4.85 14.75
N ALA A 73 8.51 5.25 15.21
CA ALA A 73 8.20 5.31 16.63
C ALA A 73 8.24 3.92 17.30
N LEU A 74 7.69 2.90 16.64
CA LEU A 74 7.64 1.53 17.15
C LEU A 74 8.98 0.79 17.00
N ARG A 75 9.74 1.09 15.94
CA ARG A 75 10.99 0.44 15.60
C ARG A 75 11.93 1.43 14.87
N PRO A 76 12.73 2.21 15.60
CA PRO A 76 13.56 3.28 15.01
C PRO A 76 14.52 2.84 13.88
N GLY A 77 14.93 1.57 13.88
CA GLY A 77 15.77 1.01 12.81
C GLY A 77 15.03 0.63 11.52
N ALA A 78 13.72 0.85 11.41
CA ALA A 78 12.90 0.44 10.27
C ALA A 78 13.10 1.33 9.01
N ILE A 79 14.31 1.77 8.71
CA ILE A 79 14.62 2.73 7.64
C ILE A 79 14.16 2.30 6.23
N HIS A 80 14.01 0.99 5.99
CA HIS A 80 13.43 0.44 4.76
C HIS A 80 12.00 0.94 4.47
N PHE A 81 11.28 1.41 5.50
CA PHE A 81 9.94 1.96 5.34
C PHE A 81 9.89 3.20 4.45
N LEU A 82 11.01 3.92 4.26
CA LEU A 82 11.08 5.05 3.34
C LEU A 82 10.81 4.64 1.89
N GLY A 83 11.21 3.42 1.49
CA GLY A 83 10.85 2.88 0.17
C GLY A 83 9.35 2.63 0.05
N PHE A 84 8.70 2.20 1.14
CA PHE A 84 7.25 2.07 1.20
C PHE A 84 6.52 3.42 1.20
N THR A 85 7.09 4.47 1.80
CA THR A 85 6.57 5.84 1.69
C THR A 85 6.57 6.28 0.23
N ALA A 86 7.67 6.07 -0.48
CA ALA A 86 7.77 6.39 -1.90
C ALA A 86 6.76 5.58 -2.74
N ALA A 87 6.61 4.28 -2.47
CA ALA A 87 5.59 3.45 -3.11
C ALA A 87 4.17 3.99 -2.87
N SER A 88 3.86 4.49 -1.67
CA SER A 88 2.55 5.08 -1.39
C SER A 88 2.27 6.32 -2.24
N VAL A 89 3.28 7.18 -2.46
CA VAL A 89 3.20 8.35 -3.35
C VAL A 89 2.98 7.88 -4.79
N VAL A 90 3.74 6.88 -5.25
CA VAL A 90 3.57 6.31 -6.59
C VAL A 90 2.17 5.75 -6.79
N PHE A 91 1.65 4.98 -5.83
CA PHE A 91 0.29 4.43 -5.90
C PHE A 91 -0.78 5.53 -5.95
N ASP A 92 -0.63 6.58 -5.14
CA ASP A 92 -1.52 7.73 -5.08
C ASP A 92 -1.57 8.49 -6.41
N LEU A 93 -0.40 8.76 -7.00
CA LEU A 93 -0.29 9.44 -8.29
C LEU A 93 -0.84 8.57 -9.43
N LEU A 94 -0.51 7.29 -9.46
CA LEU A 94 -0.96 6.38 -10.51
C LEU A 94 -2.47 6.14 -10.45
N THR A 95 -3.05 5.94 -9.26
CA THR A 95 -4.51 5.80 -9.11
C THR A 95 -5.24 7.09 -9.49
N ARG A 96 -4.68 8.26 -9.18
CA ARG A 96 -5.20 9.55 -9.65
C ARG A 96 -5.13 9.70 -11.16
N ALA A 97 -4.04 9.28 -11.79
CA ALA A 97 -3.82 9.37 -13.23
C ALA A 97 -4.73 8.40 -14.01
N CYS A 98 -4.86 7.17 -13.53
CA CYS A 98 -5.83 6.20 -14.04
C CYS A 98 -7.27 6.61 -13.73
N GLY A 99 -7.51 7.46 -12.74
CA GLY A 99 -8.84 7.92 -12.34
C GLY A 99 -9.57 6.88 -11.50
N TYR A 100 -10.05 7.30 -10.33
CA TYR A 100 -10.60 6.40 -9.32
C TYR A 100 -11.77 5.55 -9.83
N GLU A 101 -12.67 6.11 -10.63
CA GLU A 101 -13.81 5.35 -11.19
C GLU A 101 -13.36 4.20 -12.11
N ARG A 102 -12.29 4.40 -12.89
CA ARG A 102 -11.73 3.31 -13.72
C ARG A 102 -11.04 2.27 -12.85
N CYS A 103 -10.26 2.69 -11.85
CA CYS A 103 -9.57 1.81 -10.91
C CYS A 103 -10.54 0.90 -10.13
N PHE A 104 -11.74 1.37 -9.79
CA PHE A 104 -12.73 0.57 -9.06
C PHE A 104 -13.91 0.09 -9.93
N SER A 105 -13.75 0.15 -11.26
CA SER A 105 -14.76 -0.37 -12.19
C SER A 105 -14.78 -1.91 -12.22
N PRO A 106 -15.92 -2.56 -12.47
CA PRO A 106 -16.00 -4.03 -12.54
C PRO A 106 -15.19 -4.66 -13.67
N ARG A 107 -14.97 -3.95 -14.78
CA ARG A 107 -14.31 -4.47 -15.98
C ARG A 107 -12.79 -4.26 -15.94
N LEU A 108 -12.36 -3.00 -15.86
CA LEU A 108 -10.94 -2.62 -15.96
C LEU A 108 -10.27 -2.52 -14.58
N GLY A 109 -11.05 -2.31 -13.52
CA GLY A 109 -10.53 -2.03 -12.18
C GLY A 109 -9.59 -3.09 -11.63
N PRO A 110 -9.93 -4.39 -11.65
CA PRO A 110 -9.04 -5.44 -11.15
C PRO A 110 -7.67 -5.44 -11.83
N ALA A 111 -7.63 -5.42 -13.17
CA ALA A 111 -6.39 -5.42 -13.92
C ALA A 111 -5.56 -4.15 -13.64
N LEU A 112 -6.21 -2.99 -13.57
CA LEU A 112 -5.54 -1.73 -13.22
C LEU A 112 -4.94 -1.81 -11.81
N LEU A 113 -5.71 -2.17 -10.79
CA LEU A 113 -5.24 -2.20 -9.41
C LEU A 113 -4.14 -3.23 -9.17
N LEU A 114 -4.16 -4.36 -9.88
CA LEU A 114 -3.04 -5.31 -9.89
C LEU A 114 -1.79 -4.66 -10.48
N ALA A 115 -1.89 -4.04 -11.65
CA ALA A 115 -0.76 -3.36 -12.30
C ALA A 115 -0.20 -2.21 -11.46
N LEU A 116 -1.07 -1.38 -10.87
CA LEU A 116 -0.66 -0.25 -10.04
C LEU A 116 -0.01 -0.69 -8.73
N GLY A 117 -0.52 -1.76 -8.11
CA GLY A 117 0.09 -2.36 -6.92
C GLY A 117 1.49 -2.89 -7.22
N MET A 118 1.64 -3.67 -8.30
CA MET A 118 2.95 -4.17 -8.76
C MET A 118 3.93 -3.02 -9.05
N ALA A 119 3.50 -2.00 -9.79
CA ALA A 119 4.36 -0.88 -10.14
C ALA A 119 4.81 -0.09 -8.90
N SER A 120 3.90 0.14 -7.97
CA SER A 120 4.17 0.83 -6.70
C SER A 120 5.19 0.07 -5.85
N THR A 121 4.98 -1.23 -5.61
CA THR A 121 5.90 -2.01 -4.77
C THR A 121 7.20 -2.33 -5.50
N TRP A 122 7.20 -2.46 -6.82
CA TRP A 122 8.44 -2.55 -7.61
C TRP A 122 9.35 -1.35 -7.35
N ILE A 123 8.80 -0.12 -7.32
CA ILE A 123 9.54 1.09 -6.93
C ILE A 123 10.03 1.00 -5.47
N ALA A 124 9.21 0.52 -4.52
CA ALA A 124 9.70 0.28 -3.16
C ALA A 124 10.90 -0.67 -3.16
N GLY A 125 10.83 -1.80 -3.85
CA GLY A 125 11.91 -2.77 -3.90
C GLY A 125 13.18 -2.23 -4.55
N LEU A 126 13.06 -1.39 -5.58
CA LEU A 126 14.22 -0.68 -6.15
C LEU A 126 14.88 0.22 -5.11
N LEU A 127 14.10 1.05 -4.41
CA LEU A 127 14.63 2.00 -3.41
C LEU A 127 15.21 1.26 -2.20
N ILE A 128 14.50 0.25 -1.68
CA ILE A 128 14.94 -0.55 -0.54
C ILE A 128 16.23 -1.28 -0.89
N GLY A 129 16.24 -2.00 -2.03
CA GLY A 129 17.39 -2.75 -2.51
C GLY A 129 18.62 -1.88 -2.73
N ALA A 130 18.45 -0.72 -3.38
CA ALA A 130 19.56 0.16 -3.72
C ALA A 130 20.16 0.88 -2.51
N PHE A 131 19.32 1.43 -1.62
CA PHE A 131 19.78 2.36 -0.59
C PHE A 131 19.90 1.73 0.79
N PHE A 132 19.16 0.67 1.09
CA PHE A 132 19.02 0.20 2.47
C PHE A 132 19.43 -1.26 2.69
N MET A 133 19.57 -2.07 1.64
CA MET A 133 20.02 -3.46 1.78
C MET A 133 21.55 -3.61 1.81
N GLY A 134 22.32 -2.52 1.59
CA GLY A 134 23.78 -2.51 1.74
C GLY A 134 24.49 -3.51 0.82
N GLY A 135 23.99 -3.68 -0.41
CA GLY A 135 24.55 -4.63 -1.39
C GLY A 135 24.27 -6.11 -1.11
N ARG A 136 23.48 -6.43 -0.07
CA ARG A 136 23.20 -7.83 0.33
C ARG A 136 22.17 -8.54 -0.55
N VAL A 137 21.49 -7.83 -1.46
CA VAL A 137 20.49 -8.40 -2.36
C VAL A 137 20.73 -7.93 -3.79
N PRO A 138 20.47 -8.78 -4.80
CA PRO A 138 20.43 -8.34 -6.19
C PRO A 138 19.22 -7.40 -6.39
N VAL A 139 19.47 -6.11 -6.66
CA VAL A 139 18.43 -5.06 -6.68
C VAL A 139 17.30 -5.39 -7.65
N LEU A 140 17.62 -5.86 -8.86
CA LEU A 140 16.59 -6.22 -9.84
C LEU A 140 15.70 -7.36 -9.33
N THR A 141 16.27 -8.47 -8.89
CA THR A 141 15.51 -9.60 -8.33
C THR A 141 14.69 -9.18 -7.11
N PHE A 142 15.28 -8.38 -6.22
CA PHE A 142 14.60 -7.89 -5.02
C PHE A 142 13.41 -6.99 -5.38
N SER A 143 13.55 -6.12 -6.38
CA SER A 143 12.45 -5.30 -6.89
C SER A 143 11.33 -6.13 -7.52
N LEU A 144 11.65 -7.22 -8.23
CA LEU A 144 10.66 -8.12 -8.81
C LEU A 144 9.93 -8.94 -7.73
N LEU A 145 10.62 -9.32 -6.65
CA LEU A 145 9.97 -9.94 -5.49
C LEU A 145 8.98 -8.99 -4.83
N HIS A 146 9.35 -7.71 -4.68
CA HIS A 146 8.41 -6.71 -4.19
C HIS A 146 7.23 -6.51 -5.15
N ALA A 147 7.46 -6.51 -6.46
CA ALA A 147 6.38 -6.45 -7.46
C ALA A 147 5.40 -7.63 -7.29
N ALA A 148 5.92 -8.85 -7.08
CA ALA A 148 5.10 -10.02 -6.78
C ALA A 148 4.34 -9.88 -5.45
N GLY A 149 4.95 -9.33 -4.42
CA GLY A 149 4.28 -8.98 -3.18
C GLY A 149 3.13 -7.98 -3.38
N GLY A 150 3.34 -6.97 -4.23
CA GLY A 150 2.31 -6.00 -4.61
C GLY A 150 1.16 -6.62 -5.41
N LEU A 151 1.45 -7.61 -6.27
CA LEU A 151 0.42 -8.39 -6.96
C LEU A 151 -0.48 -9.13 -5.97
N ILE A 152 0.13 -9.84 -5.00
CA ILE A 152 -0.59 -10.56 -3.95
C ILE A 152 -1.41 -9.57 -3.12
N GLY A 153 -0.79 -8.47 -2.67
CA GLY A 153 -1.46 -7.42 -1.92
C GLY A 153 -2.65 -6.82 -2.65
N SER A 154 -2.53 -6.57 -3.96
CA SER A 154 -3.63 -6.05 -4.77
C SER A 154 -4.75 -7.07 -4.94
N ALA A 155 -4.42 -8.34 -5.18
CA ALA A 155 -5.43 -9.40 -5.27
C ALA A 155 -6.20 -9.54 -3.95
N THR A 156 -5.50 -9.56 -2.82
CA THR A 156 -6.13 -9.60 -1.49
C THR A 156 -6.95 -8.34 -1.23
N GLY A 157 -6.43 -7.15 -1.55
CA GLY A 157 -7.14 -5.88 -1.40
C GLY A 157 -8.45 -5.83 -2.19
N LEU A 158 -8.45 -6.33 -3.43
CA LEU A 158 -9.64 -6.45 -4.26
C LEU A 158 -10.70 -7.37 -3.64
N VAL A 159 -10.27 -8.53 -3.12
CA VAL A 159 -11.16 -9.46 -2.42
C VAL A 159 -11.77 -8.80 -1.19
N LEU A 160 -10.97 -8.07 -0.40
CA LEU A 160 -11.44 -7.35 0.77
C LEU A 160 -12.44 -6.24 0.41
N VAL A 161 -12.12 -5.42 -0.59
CA VAL A 161 -13.04 -4.39 -1.12
C VAL A 161 -14.38 -5.02 -1.50
N LYS A 162 -14.37 -6.10 -2.28
CA LYS A 162 -15.58 -6.78 -2.72
C LYS A 162 -16.36 -7.40 -1.56
N ALA A 163 -15.66 -7.99 -0.60
CA ALA A 163 -16.27 -8.55 0.60
C ALA A 163 -16.95 -7.47 1.46
N ILE A 164 -16.33 -6.30 1.61
CA ILE A 164 -16.89 -5.15 2.32
C ILE A 164 -18.11 -4.60 1.56
N GLU A 165 -18.02 -4.45 0.23
CA GLU A 165 -19.15 -4.01 -0.62
C GLU A 165 -20.34 -4.97 -0.53
N ALA A 166 -20.08 -6.28 -0.46
CA ALA A 166 -21.10 -7.32 -0.31
C ALA A 166 -21.84 -7.25 1.04
N ARG A 167 -21.26 -6.58 2.05
CA ARG A 167 -21.91 -6.28 3.33
C ARG A 167 -22.68 -4.95 3.33
N GLY A 168 -22.83 -4.30 2.18
CA GLY A 168 -23.52 -3.02 2.04
C GLY A 168 -22.69 -1.81 2.46
N VAL A 169 -21.42 -2.01 2.82
CA VAL A 169 -20.50 -0.92 3.17
C VAL A 169 -19.88 -0.40 1.88
N ARG A 170 -20.28 0.81 1.47
CA ARG A 170 -19.81 1.45 0.24
C ARG A 170 -19.31 2.86 0.56
N PRO A 171 -18.32 3.38 -0.20
CA PRO A 171 -17.97 4.79 -0.11
C PRO A 171 -19.22 5.62 -0.37
N ALA A 172 -19.44 6.66 0.45
CA ALA A 172 -20.53 7.59 0.19
C ALA A 172 -20.36 8.09 -1.26
N ALA A 173 -21.38 7.85 -2.10
CA ALA A 173 -21.36 8.27 -3.49
C ALA A 173 -20.88 9.72 -3.55
N GLY A 174 -19.91 10.00 -4.42
CA GLY A 174 -19.50 11.37 -4.69
C GLY A 174 -20.75 12.16 -5.07
N ALA A 175 -21.15 13.08 -4.19
CA ALA A 175 -21.98 14.21 -4.57
C ALA A 175 -21.15 15.12 -5.50
#